data_AF-A0A928X8F2-F1
#
_entry.id   AF-A0A928X8F2-F1
#
_cell.length_a   1.000
_cell.length_b   1.000
_cell.length_c   1.000
_cell.angle_alpha   90.00
_cell.angle_beta   90.00
_cell.angle_gamma   90.00
#
_symmetry.space_group_name_H-M   'P 1'
#
loop_
_entity.id
_entity.type
_entity.pdbx_description
1 polymer ?
#
loop_
_entity_poly.entity_id
_entity_poly.type
_entity_poly.pdbx_seq_one_letter_code
_entity_poly.pdbx_strand_id
1 'polypeptide(L)'
;MHRLINAGVIDKSGRILDRDEVRLTSRPGYSPERTETPLSSQGRPKEVRINQPDVRALQTAKSATRAGMAVLLEKAGISPGEVERVYVAGAFGAHLSPAALKGIGLLDERWDEVRYVGDAALEGAALALSGRKKEEAEELAESARYVPLSGSPRFEREFIRNMGF
;
A
#
# COMPACT_ATOMS: atom_id res chain seq x y z
N MET A 1 7.42 -4.36 5.45
CA MET A 1 7.23 -5.47 4.51
C MET A 1 8.23 -5.47 3.37
N HIS A 2 8.29 -4.45 2.51
CA HIS A 2 9.27 -4.41 1.41
C HIS A 2 10.71 -4.79 1.83
N ARG A 3 11.22 -4.24 2.93
CA ARG A 3 12.53 -4.62 3.48
C ARG A 3 12.63 -6.08 3.95
N LEU A 4 11.57 -6.64 4.53
CA LEU A 4 11.55 -8.03 5.00
C LEU A 4 11.52 -9.02 3.82
N ILE A 5 10.87 -8.64 2.72
CA ILE A 5 10.87 -9.39 1.46
C ILE A 5 12.28 -9.38 0.87
N ASN A 6 12.89 -8.20 0.75
CA ASN A 6 14.26 -8.09 0.22
C ASN A 6 15.30 -8.80 1.09
N ALA A 7 15.08 -8.84 2.41
CA ALA A 7 15.95 -9.56 3.35
C ALA A 7 15.74 -11.09 3.33
N GLY A 8 14.78 -11.60 2.54
CA GLY A 8 14.48 -13.03 2.46
C GLY A 8 13.82 -13.60 3.72
N VAL A 9 13.24 -12.76 4.59
CA VAL A 9 12.50 -13.18 5.78
C VAL A 9 11.05 -13.54 5.43
N ILE A 10 10.50 -12.88 4.42
CA ILE A 10 9.17 -13.15 3.86
C ILE A 10 9.34 -13.49 2.38
N ASP A 11 8.73 -14.59 1.93
CA ASP A 11 8.71 -14.93 0.51
C ASP A 11 7.64 -14.14 -0.28
N LYS A 12 7.60 -14.31 -1.60
CA LYS A 12 6.60 -13.64 -2.47
C LYS A 12 5.15 -14.05 -2.16
N SER A 13 4.93 -15.22 -1.54
CA SER A 13 3.60 -15.65 -1.10
C SER A 13 3.13 -14.92 0.16
N GLY A 14 4.05 -14.24 0.86
CA GLY A 14 3.80 -13.61 2.15
C GLY A 14 4.01 -14.56 3.33
N ARG A 15 4.59 -15.75 3.14
CA ARG A 15 4.96 -16.64 4.24
C ARG A 15 6.19 -16.07 4.94
N ILE A 16 6.12 -15.92 6.26
CA ILE A 16 7.31 -15.71 7.10
C ILE A 16 8.06 -17.02 7.15
N LEU A 17 9.32 -17.00 6.71
CA LEU A 17 10.16 -18.20 6.63
C LEU A 17 10.74 -18.56 8.00
N ASP A 18 10.90 -19.87 8.23
CA ASP A 18 11.61 -20.37 9.40
C ASP A 18 13.11 -20.06 9.27
N ARG A 19 13.82 -19.99 10.40
CA ARG A 19 15.20 -19.47 10.43
C ARG A 19 16.12 -20.15 9.43
N ASP A 20 16.04 -21.46 9.36
CA ASP A 20 16.85 -22.33 8.52
C ASP A 20 16.54 -22.15 7.02
N GLU A 21 15.36 -21.63 6.68
CA GLU A 21 14.98 -21.24 5.33
C GLU A 21 15.49 -19.82 4.96
N VAL A 22 15.78 -18.96 5.94
CA VAL A 22 16.23 -17.58 5.68
C VAL A 22 17.67 -17.54 5.18
N ARG A 23 17.84 -17.33 3.87
CA ARG A 23 19.14 -17.01 3.25
C ARG A 23 19.48 -15.55 3.50
N LEU A 24 19.98 -15.25 4.69
CA LEU A 24 20.38 -13.88 5.07
C LEU A 24 21.51 -13.37 4.17
N THR A 25 21.19 -12.47 3.25
CA THR A 25 22.20 -11.60 2.63
C THR A 25 22.64 -10.58 3.69
N SER A 26 23.72 -10.89 4.42
CA SER A 26 24.56 -10.00 5.26
C SER A 26 23.87 -9.15 6.35
N ARG A 27 24.08 -9.50 7.63
CA ARG A 27 23.48 -8.88 8.85
C ARG A 27 24.25 -7.64 9.38
N PRO A 28 23.70 -6.89 10.38
CA PRO A 28 23.93 -7.25 11.81
C PRO A 28 22.68 -7.17 12.72
N GLY A 29 22.52 -8.11 13.68
CA GLY A 29 21.69 -7.91 14.90
C GLY A 29 20.67 -8.97 15.38
N TYR A 30 20.64 -10.22 14.88
CA TYR A 30 19.55 -11.17 15.20
C TYR A 30 19.99 -12.40 16.03
N SER A 31 19.30 -12.68 17.16
CA SER A 31 19.60 -13.70 18.19
C SER A 31 18.66 -14.93 18.14
N PRO A 32 19.08 -16.12 18.61
CA PRO A 32 18.59 -17.43 18.16
C PRO A 32 17.26 -18.01 18.70
N GLU A 33 16.31 -17.27 19.28
CA GLU A 33 15.21 -17.97 20.02
C GLU A 33 13.76 -17.65 19.63
N ARG A 34 13.46 -16.86 18.58
CA ARG A 34 12.06 -16.46 18.29
C ARG A 34 11.62 -16.62 16.83
N THR A 35 10.42 -17.19 16.65
CA THR A 35 9.58 -17.30 15.43
C THR A 35 8.92 -15.98 15.03
N GLU A 36 9.14 -14.93 15.80
CA GLU A 36 8.67 -13.58 15.51
C GLU A 36 9.91 -12.73 15.20
N THR A 37 9.86 -11.91 14.16
CA THR A 37 10.99 -11.02 13.81
C THR A 37 10.90 -9.75 14.66
N PRO A 38 11.71 -9.58 15.74
CA PRO A 38 11.75 -8.33 16.48
C PRO A 38 12.29 -7.19 15.62
N LEU A 39 11.51 -6.12 15.49
CA LEU A 39 12.02 -4.81 15.09
C LEU A 39 12.53 -4.13 16.36
N SER A 40 13.82 -4.28 16.69
CA SER A 40 14.39 -3.57 17.83
C SER A 40 14.87 -2.17 17.39
N SER A 41 14.22 -1.12 17.92
CA SER A 41 14.81 0.22 17.93
C SER A 41 15.63 0.33 19.22
N GLN A 42 16.91 0.70 19.12
CA GLN A 42 17.73 0.99 20.30
C GLN A 42 17.01 1.99 21.20
N GLY A 43 16.73 1.59 22.46
CA GLY A 43 16.24 2.49 23.50
C GLY A 43 14.74 2.47 23.84
N ARG A 44 13.92 1.48 23.45
CA ARG A 44 12.52 1.35 23.93
C ARG A 44 12.20 -0.02 24.55
N PRO A 45 11.48 -0.09 25.69
CA PRO A 45 11.26 -1.32 26.46
C PRO A 45 10.09 -2.20 25.97
N LYS A 46 9.64 -2.06 24.72
CA LYS A 46 8.62 -2.97 24.14
C LYS A 46 9.11 -3.51 22.80
N GLU A 47 9.25 -4.83 22.76
CA GLU A 47 9.54 -5.59 21.56
C GLU A 47 8.37 -5.47 20.58
N VAL A 48 8.59 -4.83 19.44
CA VAL A 48 7.61 -4.78 18.35
C VAL A 48 7.82 -6.01 17.48
N ARG A 49 6.74 -6.75 17.24
CA ARG A 49 6.74 -7.99 16.48
C ARG A 49 5.79 -7.89 15.30
N ILE A 50 6.15 -8.58 14.23
CA ILE A 50 5.30 -8.81 13.06
C ILE A 50 5.04 -10.31 13.01
N ASN A 51 3.77 -10.67 12.91
CA ASN A 51 3.34 -12.06 12.78
C ASN A 51 2.69 -12.32 11.40
N GLN A 52 2.41 -13.59 11.13
CA GLN A 52 1.82 -14.01 9.87
C GLN A 52 0.45 -13.35 9.59
N PRO A 53 -0.48 -13.24 10.57
CA PRO A 53 -1.70 -12.45 10.42
C PRO A 53 -1.48 -11.00 9.98
N ASP A 54 -0.48 -10.29 10.50
CA ASP A 54 -0.17 -8.92 10.10
C ASP A 54 0.20 -8.85 8.61
N VAL A 55 0.99 -9.82 8.14
CA VAL A 55 1.35 -9.93 6.71
C VAL A 55 0.12 -10.19 5.86
N ARG A 56 -0.77 -11.10 6.29
CA ARG A 56 -2.04 -11.39 5.57
C ARG A 56 -2.98 -10.19 5.53
N ALA A 57 -3.05 -9.41 6.61
CA ALA A 57 -3.83 -8.18 6.66
C ALA A 57 -3.31 -7.15 5.65
N LEU A 58 -1.99 -6.95 5.58
CA LEU A 58 -1.42 -6.07 4.57
C LEU A 58 -1.65 -6.57 3.15
N GLN A 59 -1.48 -7.87 2.88
CA GLN A 59 -1.73 -8.45 1.56
C GLN A 59 -3.18 -8.24 1.11
N THR A 60 -4.13 -8.44 2.03
CA THR A 60 -5.56 -8.21 1.78
C THR A 60 -5.80 -6.74 1.44
N ALA A 61 -5.29 -5.82 2.27
CA ALA A 61 -5.46 -4.38 2.06
C ALA A 61 -4.83 -3.92 0.73
N LYS A 62 -3.56 -4.27 0.46
CA LYS A 62 -2.88 -3.86 -0.76
C LYS A 62 -3.57 -4.43 -2.00
N SER A 63 -4.03 -5.68 -1.93
CA SER A 63 -4.63 -6.33 -3.08
C SER A 63 -6.00 -5.74 -3.42
N ALA A 64 -6.81 -5.44 -2.40
CA ALA A 64 -8.06 -4.70 -2.57
C ALA A 64 -7.83 -3.34 -3.23
N THR A 65 -6.84 -2.57 -2.77
CA THR A 65 -6.52 -1.26 -3.35
C THR A 65 -6.04 -1.40 -4.80
N ARG A 66 -5.10 -2.32 -5.08
CA ARG A 66 -4.57 -2.55 -6.45
C ARG A 66 -5.66 -3.02 -7.41
N ALA A 67 -6.54 -3.93 -6.97
CA ALA A 67 -7.66 -4.42 -7.75
C ALA A 67 -8.69 -3.31 -8.05
N GLY A 68 -8.98 -2.46 -7.06
CA GLY A 68 -9.81 -1.28 -7.24
C GLY A 68 -9.25 -0.33 -8.29
N MET A 69 -7.95 0.00 -8.20
CA MET A 69 -7.27 0.83 -9.20
C MET A 69 -7.36 0.23 -10.60
N ALA A 70 -7.14 -1.08 -10.75
CA ALA A 70 -7.22 -1.75 -12.04
C ALA A 70 -8.62 -1.68 -12.67
N VAL A 71 -9.68 -1.85 -11.87
CA VAL A 71 -11.07 -1.71 -12.33
C VAL A 71 -11.38 -0.28 -12.74
N LEU A 72 -10.92 0.72 -11.96
CA LEU A 72 -11.15 2.13 -12.27
C LEU A 72 -10.47 2.55 -13.57
N LEU A 73 -9.21 2.15 -13.78
CA LEU A 73 -8.48 2.42 -15.02
C LEU A 73 -9.17 1.79 -16.23
N GLU A 74 -9.61 0.54 -16.12
CA GLU A 74 -10.36 -0.14 -17.18
C GLU A 74 -11.67 0.58 -17.51
N LYS A 75 -12.46 0.97 -16.49
CA LYS A 75 -13.71 1.73 -16.71
C LYS A 75 -13.47 3.12 -17.29
N ALA A 76 -12.33 3.73 -17.01
CA ALA A 76 -11.93 5.00 -17.59
C ALA A 76 -11.36 4.87 -19.01
N GLY A 77 -11.09 3.65 -19.48
CA GLY A 77 -10.42 3.41 -20.76
C GLY A 77 -8.95 3.85 -20.76
N ILE A 78 -8.34 3.96 -19.59
CA ILE A 78 -6.96 4.44 -19.39
C ILE A 78 -6.07 3.23 -19.15
N SER A 79 -5.05 3.06 -19.96
CA SER A 79 -4.02 2.06 -19.71
C SER A 79 -3.13 2.50 -18.54
N PRO A 80 -2.55 1.56 -17.77
CA PRO A 80 -1.69 1.96 -16.65
C PRO A 80 -0.46 2.78 -17.05
N GLY A 81 -0.01 2.72 -18.32
CA GLY A 81 1.10 3.51 -18.83
C GLY A 81 0.75 4.97 -19.15
N GLU A 82 -0.53 5.30 -19.21
CA GLU A 82 -1.02 6.67 -19.42
C GLU A 82 -1.20 7.43 -18.09
N VAL A 83 -0.95 6.78 -16.96
CA VAL A 83 -1.01 7.43 -15.65
C VAL A 83 0.24 8.30 -15.47
N GLU A 84 0.06 9.61 -15.60
CA GLU A 84 1.16 10.59 -15.48
C GLU A 84 1.58 10.84 -14.04
N ARG A 85 0.62 10.79 -13.09
CA ARG A 85 0.85 11.19 -11.69
C ARG A 85 -0.06 10.43 -10.75
N VAL A 86 0.47 10.05 -9.59
CA VAL A 86 -0.26 9.39 -8.51
C VAL A 86 -0.19 10.25 -7.26
N TYR A 87 -1.34 10.72 -6.80
CA TYR A 87 -1.45 11.46 -5.54
C TYR A 87 -1.88 10.51 -4.43
N VAL A 88 -1.09 10.43 -3.37
CA VAL A 88 -1.35 9.58 -2.19
C VAL A 88 -1.74 10.47 -1.02
N ALA A 89 -2.99 10.36 -0.61
CA ALA A 89 -3.55 11.08 0.53
C ALA A 89 -3.65 10.17 1.78
N GLY A 90 -3.90 10.80 2.93
CA GLY A 90 -4.08 10.17 4.23
C GLY A 90 -2.81 10.15 5.07
N ALA A 91 -2.99 10.15 6.40
CA ALA A 91 -1.89 10.16 7.37
C ALA A 91 -0.91 8.98 7.22
N PHE A 92 -1.39 7.85 6.67
CA PHE A 92 -0.58 6.68 6.39
C PHE A 92 0.39 6.89 5.22
N GLY A 93 0.03 7.72 4.23
CA GLY A 93 0.81 7.94 3.02
C GLY A 93 2.11 8.70 3.27
N ALA A 94 2.09 9.72 4.14
CA ALA A 94 3.16 10.71 4.30
C ALA A 94 4.56 10.13 4.62
N HIS A 95 4.66 8.88 5.05
CA HIS A 95 5.92 8.24 5.47
C HIS A 95 6.29 7.00 4.64
N LEU A 96 5.53 6.67 3.61
CA LEU A 96 5.81 5.52 2.75
C LEU A 96 6.72 5.94 1.61
N SER A 97 7.71 5.12 1.26
CA SER A 97 8.51 5.38 0.07
C SER A 97 7.81 4.84 -1.17
N PRO A 98 7.83 5.56 -2.31
CA PRO A 98 7.29 5.05 -3.58
C PRO A 98 7.89 3.69 -3.95
N ALA A 99 9.19 3.52 -3.73
CA ALA A 99 9.89 2.25 -3.94
C ALA A 99 9.32 1.11 -3.07
N ALA A 100 8.95 1.38 -1.81
CA ALA A 100 8.34 0.36 -0.96
C ALA A 100 6.90 0.04 -1.40
N LEU A 101 6.14 1.02 -1.88
CA LEU A 101 4.78 0.80 -2.39
C LEU A 101 4.79 -0.03 -3.69
N LYS A 102 5.70 0.30 -4.61
CA LYS A 102 5.96 -0.50 -5.83
C LYS A 102 6.46 -1.90 -5.46
N GLY A 103 7.42 -1.98 -4.55
CA GLY A 103 8.04 -3.24 -4.14
C GLY A 103 7.21 -4.15 -3.24
N ILE A 104 5.99 -3.76 -2.85
CA ILE A 104 4.97 -4.68 -2.31
C ILE A 104 3.85 -4.95 -3.33
N GLY A 105 3.93 -4.39 -4.53
CA GLY A 105 2.92 -4.52 -5.58
C GLY A 105 1.65 -3.69 -5.35
N LEU A 106 1.70 -2.62 -4.54
CA LEU A 106 0.56 -1.72 -4.39
C LEU A 106 0.43 -0.77 -5.59
N LEU A 107 1.55 -0.18 -6.00
CA LEU A 107 1.61 0.74 -7.15
C LEU A 107 2.25 0.02 -8.34
N ASP A 108 1.88 0.45 -9.55
CA ASP A 108 2.52 -0.01 -10.76
C ASP A 108 3.98 0.48 -10.84
N GLU A 109 4.88 -0.35 -11.35
CA GLU A 109 6.30 0.01 -11.47
C GLU A 109 6.50 1.21 -12.41
N ARG A 110 5.60 1.40 -13.39
CA ARG A 110 5.64 2.49 -14.38
C ARG A 110 5.23 3.86 -13.82
N TRP A 111 4.64 3.91 -12.61
CA TRP A 111 4.15 5.17 -12.05
C TRP A 111 5.26 5.91 -11.33
N ASP A 112 5.99 6.75 -12.06
CA ASP A 112 7.20 7.40 -11.56
C ASP A 112 6.93 8.65 -10.71
N GLU A 113 5.88 9.39 -11.03
CA GLU A 113 5.52 10.61 -10.31
C GLU A 113 4.49 10.36 -9.19
N VAL A 114 4.99 9.90 -8.04
CA VAL A 114 4.17 9.69 -6.83
C VAL A 114 4.32 10.88 -5.88
N ARG A 115 3.21 11.55 -5.56
CA ARG A 115 3.17 12.73 -4.67
C ARG A 115 2.30 12.49 -3.45
N TYR A 116 2.85 12.81 -2.28
CA TYR A 116 2.12 12.72 -1.02
C TYR A 116 1.47 14.07 -0.71
N VAL A 117 0.17 14.07 -0.46
CA VAL A 117 -0.63 15.30 -0.26
C VAL A 117 -1.19 15.43 1.15
N GLY A 118 -0.67 14.64 2.10
CA GLY A 118 -1.10 14.71 3.49
C GLY A 118 -2.58 14.35 3.68
N ASP A 119 -3.23 14.98 4.66
CA ASP A 119 -4.64 14.79 4.94
C ASP A 119 -5.49 15.68 4.03
N ALA A 120 -5.67 15.23 2.78
CA ALA A 120 -6.43 15.96 1.77
C ALA A 120 -7.90 16.19 2.19
N ALA A 121 -8.47 15.33 3.05
CA ALA A 121 -9.83 15.52 3.54
C ALA A 121 -9.92 16.70 4.50
N LEU A 122 -8.98 16.79 5.45
CA LEU A 122 -8.91 17.91 6.39
C LEU A 122 -8.59 19.24 5.69
N GLU A 123 -7.61 19.24 4.78
CA GLU A 123 -7.24 20.42 4.00
C GLU A 123 -8.41 20.88 3.10
N GLY A 124 -9.07 19.95 2.42
CA GLY A 124 -10.26 20.23 1.61
C GLY A 124 -11.40 20.82 2.44
N ALA A 125 -11.66 20.29 3.64
CA ALA A 125 -12.68 20.81 4.55
C ALA A 125 -12.36 22.26 4.99
N ALA A 126 -11.10 22.57 5.31
CA ALA A 126 -10.69 23.93 5.67
C ALA A 126 -10.86 24.91 4.49
N LEU A 127 -10.52 24.49 3.27
CA LEU A 127 -10.69 25.30 2.05
C LEU A 127 -12.17 25.57 1.73
N ALA A 128 -13.03 24.57 1.92
CA ALA A 128 -14.47 24.73 1.76
C ALA A 128 -15.07 25.64 2.84
N LEU A 129 -14.69 25.46 4.11
CA LEU A 129 -15.20 26.26 5.23
C LEU A 129 -14.78 27.74 5.14
N SER A 130 -13.58 28.01 4.62
CA SER A 130 -13.11 29.39 4.35
C SER A 130 -13.77 30.04 3.12
N GLY A 131 -14.64 29.32 2.40
CA GLY A 131 -15.32 29.81 1.20
C GLY A 131 -14.46 29.86 -0.06
N ARG A 132 -13.17 29.49 0.00
CA ARG A 132 -12.23 29.62 -1.12
C ARG A 132 -12.45 28.63 -2.25
N LYS A 133 -12.97 27.43 -1.91
CA LYS A 133 -13.07 26.28 -2.83
C LYS A 133 -14.41 25.53 -2.70
N LYS A 134 -15.42 26.16 -2.11
CA LYS A 134 -16.70 25.50 -1.84
C LYS A 134 -17.41 25.09 -3.13
N GLU A 135 -17.59 26.03 -4.06
CA GLU A 135 -18.26 25.78 -5.34
C GLU A 135 -17.53 24.71 -6.17
N GLU A 136 -16.21 24.80 -6.29
CA GLU A 136 -15.40 23.78 -6.98
C GLU A 136 -15.54 22.39 -6.34
N ALA A 137 -15.62 22.31 -5.01
CA ALA A 137 -15.83 21.04 -4.32
C ALA A 137 -17.22 20.44 -4.59
N GLU A 138 -18.25 21.29 -4.69
CA GLU A 138 -19.62 20.89 -5.03
C GLU A 138 -19.69 20.38 -6.48
N GLU A 139 -19.10 21.10 -7.44
CA GLU A 139 -19.00 20.67 -8.84
C GLU A 139 -18.25 19.34 -9.01
N LEU A 140 -17.14 19.17 -8.29
CA LEU A 140 -16.39 17.90 -8.29
C LEU A 140 -17.23 16.76 -7.73
N ALA A 141 -17.97 16.99 -6.64
CA ALA A 141 -18.85 15.99 -6.06
C ALA A 141 -19.97 15.57 -7.01
N GLU A 142 -20.56 16.52 -7.76
CA GLU A 142 -21.59 16.23 -8.76
C GLU A 142 -21.06 15.44 -9.96
N SER A 143 -19.81 15.71 -10.37
CA SER A 143 -19.17 14.99 -11.49
C SER A 143 -18.62 13.61 -11.12
N ALA A 144 -18.45 13.33 -9.82
CA ALA A 144 -17.88 12.08 -9.33
C ALA A 144 -18.84 10.90 -9.55
N ARG A 145 -18.35 9.86 -10.23
CA ARG A 145 -19.13 8.65 -10.53
C ARG A 145 -18.73 7.51 -9.62
N TYR A 146 -19.69 6.97 -8.88
CA TYR A 146 -19.47 5.77 -8.07
C TYR A 146 -19.35 4.52 -8.94
N VAL A 147 -18.29 3.75 -8.70
CA VAL A 147 -18.05 2.47 -9.37
C VAL A 147 -18.17 1.34 -8.36
N PRO A 148 -19.27 0.55 -8.36
CA PRO A 148 -19.38 -0.60 -7.48
C PRO A 148 -18.37 -1.67 -7.88
N LEU A 149 -17.57 -2.11 -6.91
CA LEU A 149 -16.60 -3.20 -7.07
C LEU A 149 -17.16 -4.56 -6.63
N SER A 150 -18.20 -4.57 -5.78
CA SER A 150 -18.86 -5.79 -5.32
C SER A 150 -19.46 -6.56 -6.51
N GLY A 151 -19.23 -7.87 -6.55
CA GLY A 151 -19.68 -8.75 -7.63
C GLY A 151 -19.00 -8.50 -8.98
N SER A 152 -17.94 -7.68 -9.03
CA SER A 152 -17.15 -7.49 -10.25
C SER A 152 -16.19 -8.67 -10.45
N PRO A 153 -16.37 -9.51 -11.49
CA PRO A 153 -15.45 -10.61 -11.75
C PRO A 153 -14.03 -10.12 -12.04
N ARG A 154 -13.89 -8.89 -12.54
CA ARG A 154 -12.58 -8.26 -12.76
C ARG A 154 -11.90 -7.92 -11.43
N PHE A 155 -12.63 -7.33 -10.49
CA PHE A 155 -12.09 -7.04 -9.17
C PHE A 155 -11.60 -8.32 -8.49
N GLU A 156 -12.40 -9.38 -8.49
CA GLU A 156 -12.02 -10.67 -7.90
C GLU A 156 -10.75 -11.25 -8.54
N ARG A 157 -10.66 -11.23 -9.87
CA ARG A 157 -9.47 -11.70 -10.59
C ARG A 157 -8.22 -10.90 -10.21
N GLU A 158 -8.32 -9.57 -10.19
CA GLU A 158 -7.18 -8.72 -9.83
C GLU A 158 -6.84 -8.86 -8.34
N PHE A 159 -7.83 -9.03 -7.46
CA PHE A 159 -7.61 -9.24 -6.04
C PHE A 159 -6.86 -10.55 -5.75
N ILE A 160 -7.22 -11.64 -6.43
CA ILE A 160 -6.49 -12.92 -6.29
C ILE A 160 -5.09 -12.79 -6.90
N ARG A 161 -4.98 -12.18 -8.09
CA ARG A 161 -3.70 -12.00 -8.79
C ARG A 161 -2.69 -11.20 -7.97
N ASN A 162 -3.13 -10.16 -7.26
CA ASN A 162 -2.25 -9.24 -6.53
C ASN A 162 -2.12 -9.58 -5.04
N MET A 163 -2.55 -10.78 -4.62
CA MET A 163 -2.46 -11.22 -3.21
C MET A 163 -1.01 -11.39 -2.74
N GLY A 164 -0.16 -12.02 -3.56
CA GLY A 164 1.29 -12.13 -3.33
C GLY A 164 2.01 -10.80 -3.43
N PHE A 165 3.24 -10.70 -2.93
CA PHE A 165 4.10 -9.53 -3.08
C PHE A 165 4.86 -9.50 -4.40
#